data_AF-A0A9D7HN24-F1
#
_entry.id   AF-A0A9D7HN24-F1
#
_cell.length_a   1.000
_cell.length_b   1.000
_cell.length_c   1.000
_cell.angle_alpha   90.00
_cell.angle_beta   90.00
_cell.angle_gamma   90.00
#
_symmetry.space_group_name_H-M   'P 1'
#
loop_
_entity.id
_entity.type
_entity.pdbx_description
1 polymer ?
#
loop_
_entity_poly.entity_id
_entity_poly.type
_entity_poly.pdbx_seq_one_letter_code
_entity_poly.pdbx_strand_id
1 'polypeptide(L)'
;MPTAATSTALPLTLPLPVGAVQKEWDQTIARMRPACEVLYATAQVDLRRYPTIEVRNTPDLPLAELERILFENLLLAPLHRLEYSRTILFKCEWLWTWRKTVPWKLDGSGSIMRLAPDTPKALWTYRYNVVEVG
;
A
#
# COMPACT_ATOMS: atom_id res chain seq x y z
N MET A 1 13.11 28.89 -36.49
CA MET A 1 11.84 28.23 -36.15
C MET A 1 12.16 27.02 -35.28
N PRO A 2 11.71 26.90 -34.03
CA PRO A 2 11.81 25.66 -33.29
C PRO A 2 10.51 24.85 -33.40
N THR A 3 10.68 23.57 -33.72
CA THR A 3 9.66 22.54 -33.88
C THR A 3 8.93 22.33 -32.56
N ALA A 4 7.60 22.50 -32.57
CA ALA A 4 6.76 22.21 -31.42
C ALA A 4 6.77 20.69 -31.16
N ALA A 5 7.30 20.29 -30.00
CA ALA A 5 7.15 18.93 -29.49
C ALA A 5 5.65 18.66 -29.29
N THR A 6 5.11 17.71 -30.05
CA THR A 6 3.75 17.21 -29.84
C THR A 6 3.71 16.50 -28.50
N SER A 7 3.25 17.21 -27.46
CA SER A 7 2.91 16.62 -26.17
C SER A 7 1.88 15.53 -26.42
N THR A 8 2.33 14.28 -26.34
CA THR A 8 1.45 13.12 -26.44
C THR A 8 0.75 13.00 -25.10
N ALA A 9 -0.32 13.76 -24.92
CA ALA A 9 -1.16 13.65 -23.73
C ALA A 9 -1.63 12.18 -23.64
N LEU A 10 -1.13 11.47 -22.63
CA LEU A 10 -1.59 10.11 -22.34
C LEU A 10 -3.12 10.17 -22.18
N PRO A 11 -3.88 9.25 -22.81
CA PRO A 11 -5.33 9.25 -22.66
C PRO A 11 -5.67 9.15 -21.18
N LEU A 12 -6.41 10.16 -20.68
CA LEU A 12 -6.97 10.17 -19.33
C LEU A 12 -7.83 8.92 -19.19
N THR A 13 -7.28 7.89 -18.55
CA THR A 13 -8.01 6.67 -18.25
C THR A 13 -9.09 7.03 -17.25
N LEU A 14 -10.34 6.74 -17.61
CA LEU A 14 -11.47 6.98 -16.72
C LEU A 14 -11.27 6.24 -15.39
N PRO A 15 -11.67 6.83 -14.24
CA PRO A 15 -11.61 6.15 -12.97
C PRO A 15 -12.35 4.82 -12.99
N LEU A 16 -11.76 3.80 -12.39
CA LEU A 16 -12.36 2.49 -12.23
C LEU A 16 -13.58 2.57 -11.29
N PRO A 17 -14.62 1.75 -11.54
CA PRO A 17 -15.76 1.69 -10.65
C PRO A 17 -15.35 1.14 -9.28
N VAL A 18 -15.96 1.67 -8.22
CA VAL A 18 -15.70 1.26 -6.82
C VAL A 18 -15.76 -0.25 -6.64
N GLY A 19 -16.73 -0.92 -7.28
CA GLY A 19 -16.86 -2.38 -7.21
C GLY A 19 -15.66 -3.16 -7.75
N ALA A 20 -14.93 -2.64 -8.73
CA ALA A 20 -13.70 -3.26 -9.22
C ALA A 20 -12.57 -3.15 -8.18
N VAL A 21 -12.40 -1.95 -7.60
CA VAL A 21 -11.41 -1.71 -6.54
C VAL A 21 -11.72 -2.57 -5.30
N GLN A 22 -13.00 -2.66 -4.91
CA GLN A 22 -13.46 -3.50 -3.80
C GLN A 22 -13.14 -4.97 -4.03
N LYS A 23 -13.42 -5.48 -5.23
CA LYS A 23 -13.15 -6.89 -5.57
C LYS A 23 -11.67 -7.23 -5.47
N GLU A 24 -10.79 -6.37 -6.00
CA GLU A 24 -9.34 -6.55 -5.87
C GLU A 24 -8.88 -6.46 -4.42
N TRP A 25 -9.45 -5.54 -3.65
CA TRP A 25 -9.17 -5.42 -2.22
C TRP A 25 -9.54 -6.69 -1.44
N ASP A 26 -10.75 -7.21 -1.65
CA ASP A 26 -11.23 -8.43 -1.00
C ASP A 26 -10.32 -9.63 -1.33
N GLN A 27 -9.86 -9.73 -2.58
CA GLN A 27 -8.91 -10.75 -3.01
C GLN A 27 -7.53 -10.59 -2.35
N THR A 28 -7.04 -9.36 -2.19
CA THR A 28 -5.78 -9.11 -1.46
C THR A 28 -5.90 -9.55 -0.01
N ILE A 29 -6.99 -9.19 0.69
CA ILE A 29 -7.21 -9.61 2.07
C ILE A 29 -7.34 -11.14 2.16
N ALA A 30 -8.07 -11.77 1.24
CA ALA A 30 -8.20 -13.22 1.18
C ALA A 30 -6.84 -13.93 0.99
N ARG A 31 -5.93 -13.36 0.18
CA ARG A 31 -4.56 -13.88 0.01
C ARG A 31 -3.67 -13.70 1.26
N MET A 32 -3.89 -12.65 2.06
CA MET A 32 -3.11 -12.40 3.28
C MET A 32 -3.50 -13.29 4.45
N ARG A 33 -4.79 -13.63 4.59
CA ARG A 33 -5.32 -14.39 5.74
C ARG A 33 -4.65 -15.76 5.99
N PRO A 34 -4.25 -16.53 4.96
CA PRO A 34 -3.50 -17.76 5.16
C PRO A 34 -2.11 -17.56 5.76
N ALA A 35 -1.49 -16.38 5.54
CA ALA A 35 -0.13 -16.09 5.97
C ALA A 35 -0.05 -15.40 7.34
N CYS A 36 -1.14 -14.81 7.83
CA CYS A 36 -1.16 -14.08 9.12
C CYS A 36 -2.57 -13.90 9.69
N GLU A 37 -2.63 -13.62 11.00
CA GLU A 37 -3.87 -13.20 11.65
C GLU A 37 -4.15 -11.72 11.38
N VAL A 38 -5.10 -11.46 10.46
CA VAL A 38 -5.61 -10.12 10.17
C VAL A 38 -6.64 -9.72 11.23
N LEU A 39 -6.27 -8.78 12.09
CA LEU A 39 -7.10 -8.27 13.18
C LEU A 39 -8.13 -7.25 12.68
N TYR A 40 -7.71 -6.41 11.73
CA TYR A 40 -8.56 -5.42 11.09
C TYR A 40 -8.15 -5.24 9.62
N ALA A 41 -9.14 -5.02 8.77
CA ALA A 41 -8.95 -4.52 7.42
C ALA A 41 -10.11 -3.59 7.10
N THR A 42 -9.85 -2.50 6.37
CA THR A 42 -10.92 -1.61 5.90
C THR A 42 -11.98 -2.43 5.16
N ALA A 43 -13.23 -2.39 5.63
CA ALA A 43 -14.29 -3.26 5.12
C ALA A 43 -14.80 -2.84 3.73
N GLN A 44 -14.80 -1.53 3.45
CA GLN A 44 -15.34 -0.96 2.22
C GLN A 44 -14.39 0.07 1.63
N VAL A 45 -14.23 0.01 0.30
CA VAL A 45 -13.51 1.01 -0.47
C VAL A 45 -14.27 2.32 -0.43
N ASP A 46 -13.58 3.38 -0.01
CA ASP A 46 -14.13 4.73 0.16
C ASP A 46 -13.07 5.75 -0.29
N LEU A 47 -13.47 6.65 -1.19
CA LEU A 47 -12.65 7.75 -1.70
C LEU A 47 -12.07 8.67 -0.61
N ARG A 48 -12.71 8.72 0.56
CA ARG A 48 -12.34 9.63 1.66
C ARG A 48 -11.47 8.97 2.72
N ARG A 49 -11.25 7.66 2.64
CA ARG A 49 -10.56 6.88 3.68
C ARG A 49 -9.39 6.12 3.12
N TYR A 50 -8.28 6.15 3.84
CA TYR A 50 -7.13 5.34 3.51
C TYR A 50 -7.40 3.86 3.82
N PRO A 51 -7.13 2.93 2.88
CA PRO A 51 -7.06 1.51 3.19
C PRO A 51 -6.08 1.27 4.33
N THR A 52 -6.53 0.53 5.33
CA THR A 52 -5.71 0.16 6.48
C THR A 52 -5.87 -1.32 6.76
N ILE A 53 -4.76 -1.97 7.10
CA ILE A 53 -4.71 -3.37 7.56
C ILE A 53 -3.94 -3.39 8.86
N GLU A 54 -4.49 -4.07 9.86
CA GLU A 54 -3.80 -4.39 11.08
C GLU A 54 -3.69 -5.91 11.22
N VAL A 55 -2.46 -6.38 11.41
CA VAL A 55 -2.15 -7.80 11.60
C VAL A 55 -1.49 -8.00 12.96
N ARG A 56 -1.60 -9.21 13.51
CA ARG A 56 -0.85 -9.56 14.72
C ARG A 56 0.65 -9.57 14.43
N ASN A 57 1.43 -8.92 15.29
CA ASN A 57 2.89 -8.95 15.25
C ASN A 57 3.39 -10.17 16.02
N THR A 58 3.85 -11.18 15.29
CA THR A 58 4.48 -12.39 15.83
C THR A 58 5.92 -12.51 15.32
N PRO A 59 6.84 -13.14 16.06
CA PRO A 59 8.23 -13.29 15.62
C PRO A 59 8.40 -13.92 14.23
N ASP A 60 7.53 -14.89 13.90
CA ASP A 60 7.57 -15.63 12.64
C ASP A 60 6.65 -15.04 11.55
N LEU A 61 6.21 -13.78 11.72
CA LEU A 61 5.35 -13.14 10.73
C LEU A 61 6.10 -13.01 9.39
N PRO A 62 5.58 -13.57 8.27
CA PRO A 62 6.28 -13.56 6.99
C PRO A 62 6.13 -12.20 6.30
N LEU A 63 6.80 -11.18 6.86
CA LEU A 63 6.55 -9.78 6.54
C LEU A 63 6.79 -9.44 5.07
N ALA A 64 7.86 -9.97 4.49
CA ALA A 64 8.18 -9.78 3.07
C ALA A 64 7.10 -10.36 2.14
N GLU A 65 6.47 -11.47 2.52
CA GLU A 65 5.39 -12.09 1.76
C GLU A 65 4.12 -11.26 1.82
N LEU A 66 3.80 -10.72 3.01
CA LEU A 66 2.67 -9.80 3.17
C LEU A 66 2.86 -8.54 2.33
N GLU A 67 4.06 -7.97 2.33
CA GLU A 67 4.40 -6.82 1.49
C GLU A 67 4.25 -7.18 0.00
N ARG A 68 4.76 -8.33 -0.44
CA ARG A 68 4.58 -8.81 -1.83
C ARG A 68 3.10 -8.85 -2.22
N ILE A 69 2.24 -9.44 -1.38
CA ILE A 69 0.78 -9.52 -1.64
C ILE A 69 0.16 -8.11 -1.77
N LEU A 70 0.59 -7.15 -0.94
CA LEU A 70 0.12 -5.77 -1.01
C LEU A 70 0.58 -5.07 -2.29
N PHE A 71 1.84 -5.25 -2.68
CA PHE A 71 2.40 -4.61 -3.88
C PHE A 71 1.91 -5.24 -5.19
N GLU A 72 1.44 -6.48 -5.15
CA GLU A 72 0.75 -7.13 -6.26
C GLU A 72 -0.66 -6.58 -6.50
N ASN A 73 -1.27 -5.91 -5.52
CA ASN A 73 -2.48 -5.15 -5.76
C ASN A 73 -2.14 -3.87 -6.52
N LEU A 74 -2.47 -3.86 -7.81
CA LEU A 74 -2.23 -2.73 -8.71
C LEU A 74 -3.26 -1.60 -8.56
N LEU A 75 -4.27 -1.78 -7.70
CA LEU A 75 -5.23 -0.75 -7.30
C LEU A 75 -4.98 -0.23 -5.88
N LEU A 76 -3.82 -0.55 -5.32
CA LEU A 76 -3.38 -0.13 -4.01
C LEU A 76 -1.97 0.46 -4.10
N ALA A 77 -1.75 1.53 -3.33
CA ALA A 77 -0.44 2.08 -3.06
C ALA A 77 -0.16 2.02 -1.54
N PRO A 78 0.55 1.00 -1.04
CA PRO A 78 1.17 1.05 0.28
C PRO A 78 1.96 2.35 0.53
N LEU A 79 1.72 3.00 1.66
CA LEU A 79 2.37 4.26 2.06
C LEU A 79 3.33 4.03 3.23
N HIS A 80 2.82 3.43 4.31
CA HIS A 80 3.55 3.25 5.55
C HIS A 80 3.28 1.90 6.20
N ARG A 81 4.30 1.39 6.90
CA ARG A 81 4.19 0.30 7.85
C ARG A 81 4.59 0.80 9.23
N LEU A 82 3.67 0.70 10.17
CA LEU A 82 3.85 1.06 11.57
C LEU A 82 3.94 -0.23 12.40
N GLU A 83 5.03 -0.39 13.13
CA GLU A 83 5.25 -1.58 13.95
C GLU A 83 5.02 -1.26 15.42
N TYR A 84 4.04 -1.94 16.03
CA TYR A 84 3.75 -1.88 17.46
C TYR A 84 4.25 -3.16 18.15
N SER A 85 4.16 -3.20 19.48
CA SER A 85 4.58 -4.39 20.24
C SER A 85 3.83 -5.65 19.87
N ARG A 86 2.55 -5.54 19.50
CA ARG A 86 1.65 -6.69 19.28
C ARG A 86 0.97 -6.69 17.92
N THR A 87 1.07 -5.59 17.18
CA THR A 87 0.42 -5.44 15.88
C THR A 87 1.33 -4.71 14.90
N ILE A 88 1.08 -4.95 13.62
CA ILE A 88 1.67 -4.17 12.52
C ILE A 88 0.51 -3.56 11.75
N LEU A 89 0.60 -2.26 11.50
CA LEU A 89 -0.40 -1.51 10.74
C LEU A 89 0.19 -1.08 9.40
N PHE A 90 -0.48 -1.46 8.33
CA PHE A 90 -0.20 -0.99 6.97
C PHE A 90 -1.22 0.08 6.59
N LYS A 91 -0.72 1.26 6.24
CA LYS A 91 -1.54 2.34 5.68
C LYS A 91 -1.23 2.47 4.20
N CYS A 92 -2.29 2.47 3.39
CA CYS A 92 -2.20 2.50 1.94
C CYS A 92 -3.10 3.60 1.37
N GLU A 93 -3.09 3.79 0.06
CA GLU A 93 -3.99 4.65 -0.71
C GLU A 93 -4.69 3.84 -1.81
N TRP A 94 -5.97 4.16 -2.08
CA TRP A 94 -6.70 3.57 -3.20
C TRP A 94 -6.24 4.18 -4.52
N LEU A 95 -6.02 3.33 -5.52
CA LEU A 95 -5.79 3.78 -6.88
C LEU A 95 -7.05 3.52 -7.71
N TRP A 96 -7.41 4.53 -8.49
CA TRP A 96 -8.61 4.54 -9.33
C TRP A 96 -8.28 4.27 -10.79
N THR A 97 -7.03 3.97 -11.10
CA THR A 97 -6.57 3.54 -12.41
C THR A 97 -5.58 2.40 -12.20
N TRP A 98 -5.53 1.48 -13.16
CA TRP A 98 -4.56 0.40 -13.13
C TRP A 98 -3.16 0.95 -13.25
N ARG A 99 -2.33 0.80 -12.21
CA ARG A 99 -0.90 1.06 -12.33
C ARG A 99 -0.19 -0.11 -12.97
N LYS A 100 0.95 0.16 -13.59
CA LYS A 100 1.92 -0.89 -13.92
C LYS A 100 2.63 -1.35 -12.65
N THR A 101 3.06 -2.60 -12.63
CA THR A 101 4.01 -3.07 -11.61
C THR A 101 5.28 -2.24 -11.74
N VAL A 102 5.69 -1.59 -10.65
CA VAL A 102 6.91 -0.79 -10.56
C VAL A 102 7.77 -1.32 -9.41
N PRO A 103 9.11 -1.24 -9.53
CA PRO A 103 9.98 -1.53 -8.40
C PRO A 103 9.67 -0.60 -7.22
N TRP A 104 9.66 -1.17 -6.03
CA TRP A 104 9.47 -0.43 -4.79
C TRP A 104 10.68 -0.66 -3.87
N LYS A 105 10.90 0.30 -2.98
CA LYS A 105 11.89 0.18 -1.91
C LYS A 105 11.26 0.58 -0.59
N LEU A 106 11.83 0.03 0.48
CA LEU A 106 11.44 0.31 1.85
C LEU A 106 12.49 1.20 2.50
N ASP A 107 12.12 2.42 2.84
CA ASP A 107 13.01 3.35 3.55
C ASP A 107 12.62 3.38 5.04
N GLY A 108 13.53 2.91 5.89
CA GLY A 108 13.37 2.96 7.34
C GLY A 108 13.40 4.40 7.82
N SER A 109 12.31 4.86 8.43
CA SER A 109 12.22 6.22 8.98
C SER A 109 12.88 6.33 10.37
N GLY A 110 13.39 5.20 10.90
CA GLY A 110 14.09 5.11 12.19
C GLY A 110 13.21 4.57 13.32
N SER A 111 13.84 4.33 14.48
CA SER A 111 13.12 4.06 15.73
C SER A 111 12.38 5.31 16.18
N ILE A 112 11.10 5.16 16.54
CA ILE A 112 10.31 6.27 17.07
C ILE A 112 10.53 6.33 18.58
N MET A 113 10.89 7.51 19.09
CA MET A 113 11.01 7.76 20.52
C MET A 113 9.61 7.58 21.16
N ARG A 114 9.46 6.55 21.99
CA ARG A 114 8.15 6.20 22.56
C ARG A 114 7.80 7.17 23.68
N LEU A 115 6.83 8.05 23.44
CA LEU A 115 6.29 8.94 24.47
C LEU A 115 5.17 8.27 25.28
N ALA A 116 4.59 7.18 24.76
CA ALA A 116 3.58 6.36 25.45
C ALA A 116 3.77 4.85 25.15
N PRO A 117 3.23 3.96 26.01
CA PRO A 117 3.33 2.51 25.84
C PRO A 117 2.75 1.98 24.53
N ASP A 118 1.81 2.72 23.94
CA ASP A 118 1.10 2.35 22.71
C ASP A 118 1.66 3.05 21.47
N THR A 119 2.70 3.87 21.60
CA THR A 119 3.36 4.51 20.44
C THR A 119 4.06 3.43 19.58
N PRO A 120 4.03 3.54 18.23
CA PRO A 120 4.78 2.65 17.35
C PRO A 120 6.26 2.63 17.73
N LYS A 121 6.90 1.47 17.58
CA LYS A 121 8.34 1.25 17.80
C LYS A 121 9.16 1.68 16.60
N ALA A 122 8.62 1.45 15.40
CA ALA A 122 9.26 1.79 14.15
C ALA A 122 8.22 2.23 13.12
N LEU A 123 8.67 3.09 12.21
CA LEU A 123 7.93 3.49 11.02
C LEU A 123 8.81 3.23 9.80
N TRP A 124 8.20 2.61 8.81
CA TRP A 124 8.79 2.42 7.50
C TRP A 124 7.91 3.10 6.46
N THR A 125 8.55 3.76 5.49
CA THR A 125 7.85 4.44 4.40
C THR A 125 8.20 3.76 3.10
N TYR A 126 7.19 3.41 2.31
CA TYR A 126 7.36 2.81 1.00
C TYR A 126 7.61 3.91 -0.03
N ARG A 127 8.59 3.69 -0.92
CA ARG A 127 8.82 4.56 -2.08
C ARG A 127 8.74 3.77 -3.37
N TYR A 128 7.97 4.29 -4.32
CA TYR A 128 7.88 3.77 -5.67
C TYR A 128 8.98 4.41 -6.51
N ASN A 129 9.83 3.60 -7.13
CA ASN A 129 10.80 4.11 -8.08
C ASN A 129 10.07 4.37 -9.40
N VAL A 130 9.50 5.57 -9.54
CA VAL A 130 8.93 6.02 -10.80
C VAL A 130 10.12 6.31 -11.72
N VAL A 131 10.36 5.43 -12.69
CA VAL A 131 11.27 5.74 -13.79
C VAL A 131 10.52 6.71 -14.68
N GLU A 132 10.99 7.96 -14.77
CA GLU A 132 10.49 8.89 -15.77
C GLU A 132 10.77 8.30 -17.15
N VAL A 133 9.72 7.89 -17.86
CA VAL A 133 9.84 7.49 -19.25
C VAL A 133 9.88 8.79 -20.06
N GLY A 134 11.08 9.20 -20.45
CA GLY A 134 11.30 10.28 -21.40
C GLY A 134 10.91 9.93 -22.83
#